data_AF-A0A4V3TVB9-F1
#
_entry.id   AF-A0A4V3TVB9-F1
#
_cell.length_a   1.000
_cell.length_b   1.000
_cell.length_c   1.000
_cell.angle_alpha   90.00
_cell.angle_beta   90.00
_cell.angle_gamma   90.00
#
_symmetry.space_group_name_H-M   'P 1'
#
loop_
_entity.id
_entity.type
_entity.pdbx_description
1 polymer ?
#
loop_
_entity_poly.entity_id
_entity_poly.type
_entity_poly.pdbx_seq_one_letter_code
_entity_poly.pdbx_strand_id
1 'polypeptide(L)'
;MENQEDLIELTAEEEQELQELEQKGRGSKILKGVLTGLIVLLLSAGIFGLLRLYPFLSKFEGTWVDSQSGNYIVENHGNKSTFKIENIQESANLTLIFKGDLYASGSNRYKTKNNQVYLEVFKKGLPENVINEFEKNTEAYEIEKNTEEELLLKYKESAVKAAFRESNIDHLFYYELTGFGKGIKGKEVKMRNTGFASNTLTLSKEDSH
;
A
#
# COMPACT_ATOMS: atom_id res chain seq x y z
N MET A 1 -53.10 -45.85 42.68
CA MET A 1 -53.06 -44.96 43.85
C MET A 1 -51.76 -44.22 43.79
N GLU A 2 -51.87 -42.92 44.03
CA GLU A 2 -50.92 -41.87 43.69
C GLU A 2 -49.56 -42.00 44.36
N ASN A 3 -48.53 -41.64 43.58
CA ASN A 3 -47.23 -41.18 44.06
C ASN A 3 -47.44 -39.95 44.94
N GLN A 4 -47.05 -40.00 46.21
CA GLN A 4 -46.62 -38.81 46.93
C GLN A 4 -45.11 -38.73 46.76
N GLU A 5 -44.67 -37.86 45.85
CA GLU A 5 -43.31 -37.34 45.86
C GLU A 5 -43.14 -36.56 47.17
N ASP A 6 -42.28 -37.06 48.06
CA ASP A 6 -41.83 -36.33 49.23
C ASP A 6 -41.20 -35.01 48.77
N LEU A 7 -41.95 -33.91 48.86
CA LEU A 7 -41.38 -32.57 48.84
C LEU A 7 -40.59 -32.41 50.15
N ILE A 8 -39.28 -32.62 50.07
CA ILE A 8 -38.35 -32.20 51.11
C ILE A 8 -38.37 -30.67 51.11
N GLU A 9 -39.09 -30.09 52.07
CA GLU A 9 -39.16 -28.65 52.30
C GLU A 9 -37.79 -28.22 52.85
N LEU A 10 -37.04 -27.45 52.06
CA LEU A 10 -35.73 -26.93 52.46
C LEU A 10 -35.89 -26.03 53.69
N THR A 11 -34.97 -26.15 54.64
CA THR A 11 -34.95 -25.22 55.76
C THR A 11 -34.60 -23.81 55.27
N ALA A 12 -35.07 -22.77 55.97
CA ALA A 12 -34.80 -21.38 55.59
C ALA A 12 -33.29 -21.06 55.47
N GLU A 13 -32.45 -21.80 56.18
CA GLU A 13 -30.98 -21.68 56.14
C GLU A 13 -30.41 -22.33 54.86
N GLU A 14 -30.91 -23.50 54.46
CA GLU A 14 -30.53 -24.18 53.21
C GLU A 14 -31.02 -23.41 51.96
N GLU A 15 -32.21 -22.79 52.02
CA GLU A 15 -32.70 -21.92 50.94
C GLU A 15 -31.82 -20.68 50.76
N GLN A 16 -31.31 -20.09 51.85
CA GLN A 16 -30.40 -18.96 51.81
C GLN A 16 -29.02 -19.35 51.23
N GLU A 17 -28.45 -20.48 51.65
CA GLU A 17 -27.19 -20.98 51.08
C GLU A 17 -27.32 -21.29 49.58
N LEU A 18 -28.45 -21.87 49.14
CA LEU A 18 -28.69 -22.11 47.72
C LEU A 18 -28.81 -20.80 46.92
N GLN A 19 -29.49 -19.79 47.46
CA GLN A 19 -29.62 -18.48 46.80
C GLN A 19 -28.27 -17.75 46.69
N GLU A 20 -27.42 -17.83 47.71
CA GLU A 20 -26.06 -17.27 47.66
C GLU A 20 -25.18 -18.01 46.65
N LEU A 21 -25.25 -19.34 46.60
CA LEU A 21 -24.52 -20.15 45.61
C LEU A 21 -25.01 -19.89 44.19
N GLU A 22 -26.33 -19.74 43.98
CA GLU A 22 -26.90 -19.36 42.69
C GLU A 22 -26.49 -17.94 42.27
N GLN A 23 -26.54 -16.97 43.18
CA GLN A 23 -26.10 -15.59 42.89
C GLN A 23 -24.60 -15.54 42.56
N LYS A 24 -23.77 -16.24 43.33
CA LYS A 24 -22.32 -16.33 43.10
C LYS A 24 -22.01 -17.07 41.79
N GLY A 25 -22.77 -18.12 41.48
CA GLY A 25 -22.70 -18.86 40.22
C GLY A 25 -23.13 -18.03 39.00
N ARG A 26 -24.21 -17.25 39.11
CA ARG A 26 -24.68 -16.31 38.08
C ARG A 26 -23.69 -15.16 37.87
N GLY A 27 -23.17 -14.57 38.95
CA GLY A 27 -22.13 -13.54 38.90
C GLY A 27 -20.86 -14.03 38.19
N SER A 28 -20.42 -15.26 38.50
CA SER A 28 -19.29 -15.90 37.82
C SER A 28 -19.55 -16.14 36.33
N LYS A 29 -20.75 -16.58 35.94
CA LYS A 29 -21.13 -16.80 34.53
C LYS A 29 -21.18 -15.48 33.75
N ILE A 30 -21.74 -14.43 34.33
CA ILE A 30 -21.79 -13.09 33.71
C ILE A 30 -20.37 -12.54 33.55
N LEU A 31 -19.53 -12.62 34.59
CA LEU A 31 -18.15 -12.16 34.53
C LEU A 31 -17.33 -12.90 33.45
N LYS A 32 -17.48 -14.23 33.37
CA LYS A 32 -16.86 -15.04 32.30
C LYS A 32 -17.36 -14.63 30.92
N GLY A 33 -18.65 -14.36 30.76
CA GLY A 33 -19.25 -13.88 29.51
C GLY A 33 -18.68 -12.53 29.08
N VAL A 34 -18.60 -11.56 30.01
CA VAL A 34 -18.00 -10.24 29.78
C VAL A 34 -16.53 -10.36 29.41
N LEU A 35 -15.76 -11.17 30.15
CA LEU A 35 -14.34 -11.38 29.88
C LEU A 35 -14.11 -12.04 28.51
N THR A 36 -14.93 -13.03 28.16
CA THR A 36 -14.87 -13.70 26.84
C THR A 36 -15.21 -12.71 25.73
N GLY A 37 -16.24 -11.87 25.92
CA GLY A 37 -16.60 -10.81 24.98
C GLY A 37 -15.47 -9.82 24.77
N LEU A 38 -14.80 -9.38 25.85
CA LEU A 38 -13.62 -8.52 25.80
C LEU A 38 -12.46 -9.16 25.04
N ILE A 39 -12.18 -10.44 25.28
CA ILE A 39 -11.13 -11.19 24.57
C ILE A 39 -11.45 -11.27 23.07
N VAL A 40 -12.68 -11.60 22.68
CA VAL A 40 -13.09 -11.65 21.27
C VAL A 40 -13.00 -10.27 20.61
N LEU A 41 -13.36 -9.20 21.33
CA LEU A 41 -13.26 -7.83 20.83
C LEU A 41 -11.80 -7.39 20.65
N LEU A 42 -10.92 -7.74 21.58
CA LEU A 42 -9.47 -7.50 21.47
C LEU A 42 -8.85 -8.30 20.32
N LEU A 43 -9.23 -9.57 20.16
CA LEU A 43 -8.75 -10.41 19.05
C LEU A 43 -9.20 -9.88 17.69
N SER A 44 -10.46 -9.47 17.56
CA SER A 44 -10.98 -8.89 16.32
C SER A 44 -10.33 -7.53 16.01
N ALA A 45 -10.14 -6.67 17.00
CA ALA A 45 -9.40 -5.41 16.84
C ALA A 45 -7.93 -5.66 16.45
N GLY A 46 -7.27 -6.65 17.06
CA GLY A 46 -5.90 -7.05 16.73
C GLY A 46 -5.76 -7.57 15.30
N ILE A 47 -6.66 -8.46 14.87
CA ILE A 47 -6.69 -8.98 13.48
C ILE A 47 -6.94 -7.83 12.50
N PHE A 48 -7.90 -6.95 12.79
CA PHE A 48 -8.20 -5.79 11.95
C PHE A 48 -7.02 -4.82 11.85
N GLY A 49 -6.34 -4.56 12.97
CA GLY A 49 -5.12 -3.75 13.02
C GLY A 49 -3.98 -4.36 12.19
N LEU A 50 -3.75 -5.67 12.34
CA LEU A 50 -2.73 -6.39 11.59
C LEU A 50 -3.01 -6.36 10.08
N LEU A 51 -4.26 -6.57 9.64
CA LEU A 51 -4.62 -6.49 8.22
C LEU A 51 -4.42 -5.09 7.64
N ARG A 52 -4.73 -4.04 8.42
CA ARG A 52 -4.54 -2.65 7.99
C ARG A 52 -3.07 -2.23 7.92
N LEU A 53 -2.24 -2.77 8.83
CA LEU A 53 -0.82 -2.45 8.94
C LEU A 53 0.10 -3.39 8.16
N TYR A 54 -0.39 -4.56 7.73
CA TYR A 54 0.36 -5.57 6.98
C TYR A 54 1.27 -5.00 5.87
N PRO A 55 0.79 -4.18 4.92
CA PRO A 55 1.62 -3.63 3.84
C PRO A 55 2.69 -2.63 4.31
N PHE A 56 2.56 -2.07 5.52
CA PHE A 56 3.55 -1.18 6.12
C PHE A 56 4.60 -1.95 6.95
N LEU A 57 4.29 -3.18 7.36
CA LEU A 57 5.17 -4.07 8.13
C LEU A 57 5.88 -5.10 7.26
N SER A 58 5.33 -5.43 6.09
CA SER A 58 5.93 -6.34 5.11
C SER A 58 6.44 -5.57 3.90
N LYS A 59 7.68 -5.83 3.49
CA LYS A 59 8.21 -5.42 2.18
C LYS A 59 7.30 -6.00 1.10
N PHE A 60 6.64 -5.15 0.31
CA PHE A 60 5.81 -5.58 -0.82
C PHE A 60 6.51 -5.17 -2.10
N GLU A 61 6.95 -6.17 -2.88
CA GLU A 61 7.64 -5.99 -4.14
C GLU A 61 7.07 -6.93 -5.18
N GLY A 62 6.99 -6.48 -6.43
CA GLY A 62 6.63 -7.33 -7.55
C GLY A 62 6.79 -6.62 -8.88
N THR A 63 6.73 -7.41 -9.94
CA THR A 63 6.78 -6.96 -11.34
C THR A 63 5.49 -7.35 -12.03
N TRP A 64 4.85 -6.40 -12.70
CA TRP A 64 3.63 -6.61 -13.45
C TRP A 64 3.83 -6.13 -14.89
N VAL A 65 3.28 -6.87 -15.84
CA VAL A 65 3.36 -6.56 -17.26
C VAL A 65 2.01 -6.04 -17.70
N ASP A 66 1.95 -4.81 -18.21
CA ASP A 66 0.77 -4.32 -18.95
C ASP A 66 1.05 -4.38 -20.45
N SER A 67 0.00 -4.65 -21.19
CA SER A 67 -0.08 -4.70 -22.65
C SER A 67 0.35 -3.42 -23.38
N GLN A 68 0.42 -2.26 -22.72
CA GLN A 68 0.61 -0.97 -23.41
C GLN A 68 1.93 -0.22 -23.11
N SER A 69 2.68 -0.58 -22.07
CA SER A 69 3.63 0.40 -21.50
C SER A 69 4.80 -0.17 -20.69
N GLY A 70 5.06 -1.49 -20.83
CA GLY A 70 6.28 -2.12 -20.34
C GLY A 70 6.14 -2.85 -19.00
N ASN A 71 7.29 -3.14 -18.38
CA ASN A 71 7.37 -3.75 -17.07
C ASN A 71 7.20 -2.67 -16.00
N TYR A 72 6.27 -2.90 -15.09
CA TYR A 72 6.03 -2.03 -13.95
C TYR A 72 6.46 -2.71 -12.68
N ILE A 73 7.17 -1.98 -11.83
CA ILE A 73 7.63 -2.48 -10.53
C ILE A 73 7.05 -1.60 -9.44
N VAL A 74 6.42 -2.22 -8.45
CA VAL A 74 5.98 -1.54 -7.22
C VAL A 74 6.84 -2.06 -6.08
N GLU A 75 7.53 -1.17 -5.38
CA GLU A 75 8.34 -1.48 -4.21
C GLU A 75 7.84 -0.64 -3.02
N ASN A 76 7.35 -1.30 -1.98
CA ASN A 76 6.95 -0.65 -0.74
C ASN A 76 7.89 -0.99 0.39
N HIS A 77 8.36 0.05 1.06
CA HIS A 77 9.18 -0.06 2.26
C HIS A 77 8.62 0.87 3.34
N GLY A 78 7.94 0.28 4.33
CA GLY A 78 7.28 1.06 5.39
C GLY A 78 6.19 1.94 4.80
N ASN A 79 6.28 3.25 5.04
CA ASN A 79 5.37 4.27 4.52
C ASN A 79 5.83 4.88 3.19
N LYS A 80 6.83 4.29 2.52
CA LYS A 80 7.32 4.74 1.22
C LYS A 80 6.92 3.75 0.15
N SER A 81 6.54 4.28 -1.01
CA SER A 81 6.24 3.52 -2.21
C SER A 81 7.09 4.04 -3.36
N THR A 82 7.65 3.13 -4.13
CA THR A 82 8.34 3.41 -5.39
C THR A 82 7.62 2.67 -6.51
N PHE A 83 7.17 3.42 -7.52
CA PHE A 83 6.62 2.88 -8.75
C PHE A 83 7.63 3.11 -9.87
N LYS A 84 8.01 2.06 -10.60
CA LYS A 84 8.96 2.15 -11.72
C LYS A 84 8.28 1.71 -13.01
N ILE A 85 8.53 2.43 -14.08
CA ILE A 85 8.21 2.06 -15.45
C ILE A 85 9.53 1.88 -16.17
N GLU A 86 9.89 0.63 -16.46
CA GLU A 86 11.12 0.32 -17.18
C GLU A 86 10.90 0.41 -18.70
N ASN A 87 11.99 0.59 -19.43
CA ASN A 87 12.00 0.58 -20.90
C ASN A 87 11.12 1.67 -21.53
N ILE A 88 11.05 2.84 -20.90
CA ILE A 88 10.28 3.95 -21.47
C ILE A 88 10.86 4.34 -22.83
N GLN A 89 9.98 4.69 -23.78
CA GLN A 89 10.37 5.00 -25.16
C GLN A 89 11.14 3.87 -25.87
N GLU A 90 10.84 2.61 -25.53
CA GLU A 90 11.51 1.43 -26.10
C GLU A 90 13.02 1.39 -25.80
N SER A 91 13.49 2.17 -24.82
CA SER A 91 14.90 2.24 -24.43
C SER A 91 15.14 1.53 -23.11
N ALA A 92 15.90 0.43 -23.15
CA ALA A 92 16.30 -0.31 -21.95
C ALA A 92 17.15 0.48 -20.95
N ASN A 93 17.60 1.66 -21.35
CA ASN A 93 18.45 2.53 -20.55
C ASN A 93 17.65 3.61 -19.80
N LEU A 94 16.33 3.65 -19.96
CA LEU A 94 15.48 4.68 -19.36
C LEU A 94 14.41 4.04 -18.47
N THR A 95 14.37 4.48 -17.21
CA THR A 95 13.36 4.08 -16.24
C THR A 95 12.71 5.31 -15.61
N LEU A 96 11.39 5.40 -15.68
CA LEU A 96 10.62 6.43 -15.00
C LEU A 96 10.26 5.96 -13.59
N ILE A 97 10.63 6.72 -12.57
CA ILE A 97 10.46 6.35 -11.16
C ILE A 97 9.60 7.39 -10.46
N PHE A 98 8.59 6.93 -9.73
CA PHE A 98 7.74 7.75 -8.88
C PHE A 98 7.94 7.31 -7.43
N LYS A 99 8.30 8.25 -6.57
CA LYS A 99 8.48 8.01 -5.13
C LYS A 99 7.47 8.81 -4.36
N GLY A 100 6.72 8.17 -3.46
CA GLY A 100 5.69 8.84 -2.68
C GLY A 100 5.48 8.21 -1.30
N ASP A 101 4.70 8.92 -0.47
CA ASP A 101 4.27 8.42 0.84
C ASP A 101 3.04 7.53 0.67
N LEU A 102 3.20 6.25 1.00
CA LEU A 102 2.13 5.26 0.97
C LEU A 102 1.14 5.49 2.12
N TYR A 103 -0.15 5.42 1.82
CA TYR A 103 -1.20 5.37 2.84
C TYR A 103 -2.35 4.45 2.44
N ALA A 104 -2.98 3.86 3.46
CA ALA A 104 -4.14 3.00 3.27
C ALA A 104 -5.38 3.85 3.01
N SER A 105 -6.09 3.55 1.92
CA SER A 105 -7.39 4.15 1.58
C SER A 105 -8.56 3.19 1.76
N GLY A 106 -8.28 1.93 2.07
CA GLY A 106 -9.25 0.88 2.40
C GLY A 106 -8.52 -0.37 2.92
N SER A 107 -9.25 -1.45 3.19
CA SER A 107 -8.67 -2.69 3.76
C SER A 107 -7.62 -3.35 2.85
N ASN A 108 -7.73 -3.18 1.53
CA ASN A 108 -6.80 -3.71 0.53
C ASN A 108 -6.42 -2.67 -0.53
N ARG A 109 -6.66 -1.38 -0.26
CA ARG A 109 -6.55 -0.30 -1.23
C ARG A 109 -5.54 0.73 -0.75
N TYR A 110 -4.64 1.10 -1.64
CA TYR A 110 -3.49 1.94 -1.32
C TYR A 110 -3.39 3.09 -2.30
N LYS A 111 -2.94 4.22 -1.76
CA LYS A 111 -2.67 5.45 -2.49
C LYS A 111 -1.32 5.99 -2.06
N THR A 112 -0.71 6.79 -2.91
CA THR A 112 0.45 7.58 -2.51
C THR A 112 0.11 9.07 -2.48
N LYS A 113 0.87 9.83 -1.71
CA LYS A 113 0.84 11.30 -1.69
C LYS A 113 2.25 11.86 -1.77
N ASN A 114 2.38 13.14 -2.07
CA ASN A 114 3.68 13.83 -2.19
C ASN A 114 4.58 13.15 -3.22
N ASN A 115 4.00 12.72 -4.35
CA ASN A 115 4.77 11.97 -5.34
C ASN A 115 5.80 12.86 -6.03
N GLN A 116 7.01 12.34 -6.14
CA GLN A 116 8.13 12.92 -6.87
C GLN A 116 8.46 12.05 -8.06
N VAL A 117 8.72 12.68 -9.21
CA VAL A 117 9.06 12.00 -10.46
C VAL A 117 10.55 12.07 -10.69
N TYR A 118 11.14 10.95 -11.10
CA TYR A 118 12.53 10.82 -11.44
C TYR A 118 12.67 10.09 -12.77
N LEU A 119 13.67 10.47 -13.56
CA LEU A 119 14.17 9.70 -14.68
C LEU A 119 15.51 9.11 -14.28
N GLU A 120 15.61 7.79 -14.29
CA GLU A 120 16.85 7.06 -14.17
C GLU A 120 17.36 6.73 -15.56
N VAL A 121 18.61 7.12 -15.82
CA VAL A 121 19.29 6.95 -17.10
C VAL A 121 20.52 6.08 -16.87
N PHE A 122 20.48 4.85 -17.39
CA PHE A 122 21.65 3.98 -17.43
C PHE A 122 22.57 4.44 -18.55
N LYS A 123 23.77 4.89 -18.20
CA LYS A 123 24.74 5.46 -19.15
C LYS A 123 25.28 4.40 -20.13
N LYS A 124 25.31 3.14 -19.69
CA LYS A 124 25.82 2.03 -20.49
C LYS A 124 24.98 1.86 -21.77
N GLY A 125 25.62 2.03 -22.92
CA GLY A 125 24.98 1.88 -24.22
C GLY A 125 24.25 3.13 -24.72
N LEU A 126 24.32 4.26 -23.99
CA LEU A 126 23.91 5.56 -24.50
C LEU A 126 25.11 6.32 -25.09
N PRO A 127 24.93 7.03 -26.21
CA PRO A 127 25.93 7.95 -26.74
C PRO A 127 26.22 9.08 -25.74
N GLU A 128 27.48 9.52 -25.68
CA GLU A 128 27.93 10.57 -24.75
C GLU A 128 27.21 11.91 -25.01
N ASN A 129 26.83 12.22 -26.24
CA ASN A 129 26.05 13.41 -26.56
C ASN A 129 24.64 13.38 -25.94
N VAL A 130 24.02 12.21 -25.84
CA VAL A 130 22.69 12.04 -25.22
C VAL A 130 22.79 12.21 -23.71
N ILE A 131 23.83 11.64 -23.09
CA ILE A 131 24.08 11.81 -21.64
C ILE A 131 24.32 13.29 -21.32
N ASN A 132 25.14 13.97 -22.13
CA ASN A 132 25.40 15.40 -22.00
C ASN A 132 24.14 16.27 -22.15
N GLU A 133 23.19 15.86 -22.98
CA GLU A 133 21.92 16.57 -23.13
C GLU A 133 21.08 16.48 -21.86
N PHE A 134 20.99 15.29 -21.26
CA PHE A 134 20.33 15.09 -19.97
C PHE A 134 20.99 15.89 -18.84
N GLU A 135 22.31 15.90 -18.77
CA GLU A 135 23.06 16.65 -17.74
C GLU A 135 22.90 18.17 -17.90
N LYS A 136 22.73 18.66 -19.14
CA LYS A 136 22.56 20.09 -19.42
C LYS A 136 21.11 20.57 -19.36
N ASN A 137 20.13 19.67 -19.42
CA ASN A 137 18.70 20.01 -19.37
C ASN A 137 18.25 20.35 -17.94
N THR A 138 18.82 21.42 -17.41
CA THR A 138 18.56 21.93 -16.07
C THR A 138 17.20 22.62 -15.95
N GLU A 139 16.52 22.92 -17.06
CA GLU A 139 15.17 23.51 -17.01
C GLU A 139 14.11 22.47 -16.64
N ALA A 140 14.26 21.24 -17.14
CA ALA A 140 13.33 20.15 -16.85
C ALA A 140 13.71 19.39 -15.57
N TYR A 141 15.01 19.26 -15.28
CA TYR A 141 15.51 18.36 -14.24
C TYR A 141 16.46 19.01 -13.24
N GLU A 142 16.53 18.40 -12.07
CA GLU A 142 17.60 18.56 -11.10
C GLU A 142 18.37 17.23 -11.02
N ILE A 143 19.70 17.29 -11.10
CA ILE A 143 20.54 16.08 -10.99
C ILE A 143 20.60 15.69 -9.51
N GLU A 144 19.99 14.56 -9.16
CA GLU A 144 19.99 14.05 -7.79
C GLU A 144 21.15 13.08 -7.54
N LYS A 145 21.54 12.34 -8.56
CA LYS A 145 22.70 11.43 -8.51
C LYS A 145 23.37 11.37 -9.89
N ASN A 146 24.69 11.43 -9.93
CA ASN A 146 25.47 11.24 -11.15
C ASN A 146 26.68 10.34 -10.83
N THR A 147 26.73 9.18 -11.47
CA THR A 147 27.81 8.21 -11.35
C THR A 147 28.30 7.79 -12.74
N GLU A 148 29.29 6.91 -12.80
CA GLU A 148 29.77 6.32 -14.06
C GLU A 148 28.69 5.46 -14.74
N GLU A 149 27.81 4.82 -13.97
CA GLU A 149 26.83 3.86 -14.48
C GLU A 149 25.44 4.48 -14.70
N GLU A 150 25.05 5.41 -13.84
CA GLU A 150 23.70 5.96 -13.80
C GLU A 150 23.67 7.47 -13.57
N LEU A 151 22.63 8.10 -14.12
CA LEU A 151 22.22 9.48 -13.85
C LEU A 151 20.77 9.46 -13.37
N LEU A 152 20.52 9.96 -12.16
CA LEU A 152 19.18 10.11 -11.58
C LEU A 152 18.77 11.58 -11.63
N LEU A 153 17.72 11.85 -12.40
CA LEU A 153 17.20 13.18 -12.68
C LEU A 153 15.85 13.35 -12.02
N LYS A 154 15.74 14.26 -11.07
CA LYS A 154 14.46 14.63 -10.46
C LYS A 154 13.76 15.65 -11.34
N TYR A 155 12.50 15.42 -11.68
CA TYR A 155 11.71 16.39 -12.44
C TYR A 155 11.42 17.62 -11.57
N LYS A 156 11.59 18.79 -12.18
CA LYS A 156 11.04 20.03 -11.64
C LYS A 156 9.53 20.06 -11.83
N GLU A 157 8.83 20.86 -11.03
CA GLU A 157 7.37 20.97 -11.09
C GLU A 157 6.87 21.36 -12.49
N SER A 158 7.59 22.24 -13.19
CA SER A 158 7.31 22.63 -14.58
C SER A 158 7.33 21.43 -15.53
N ALA A 159 8.33 20.55 -15.41
CA ALA A 159 8.46 19.35 -16.22
C ALA A 159 7.39 18.31 -15.89
N VAL A 160 7.03 18.15 -14.61
CA VAL A 160 5.89 17.30 -14.20
C VAL A 160 4.61 17.81 -14.86
N LYS A 161 4.33 19.11 -14.76
CA LYS A 161 3.15 19.71 -15.38
C LYS A 161 3.14 19.54 -16.90
N ALA A 162 4.28 19.67 -17.57
CA ALA A 162 4.38 19.47 -19.02
C ALA A 162 4.13 18.00 -19.41
N ALA A 163 4.73 17.04 -18.70
CA ALA A 163 4.64 15.63 -19.01
C ALA A 163 3.27 15.01 -18.68
N PHE A 164 2.68 15.39 -17.53
CA PHE A 164 1.45 14.79 -17.01
C PHE A 164 0.22 15.69 -17.19
N ARG A 165 0.37 16.91 -17.72
CA ARG A 165 -0.67 17.95 -17.84
C ARG A 165 -1.29 18.37 -16.50
N GLU A 166 -0.68 17.97 -15.39
CA GLU A 166 -1.16 18.19 -14.03
C GLU A 166 0.05 18.49 -13.11
N SER A 167 -0.10 19.43 -12.17
CA SER A 167 0.95 19.74 -11.18
C SER A 167 1.00 18.73 -10.03
N ASN A 168 -0.14 18.10 -9.71
CA ASN A 168 -0.24 17.07 -8.70
C ASN A 168 -0.56 15.75 -9.40
N ILE A 169 0.25 14.72 -9.16
CA ILE A 169 0.11 13.39 -9.76
C ILE A 169 -0.31 12.32 -8.74
N ASP A 170 -0.66 12.72 -7.51
CA ASP A 170 -0.98 11.79 -6.42
C ASP A 170 -2.16 10.86 -6.76
N HIS A 171 -3.14 11.35 -7.52
CA HIS A 171 -4.29 10.56 -7.97
C HIS A 171 -3.92 9.48 -8.99
N LEU A 172 -2.76 9.59 -9.67
CA LEU A 172 -2.31 8.61 -10.66
C LEU A 172 -1.82 7.31 -10.01
N PHE A 173 -1.45 7.35 -8.72
CA PHE A 173 -0.87 6.23 -7.99
C PHE A 173 -1.86 5.65 -7.00
N TYR A 174 -2.64 4.70 -7.50
CA TYR A 174 -3.57 3.90 -6.72
C TYR A 174 -3.44 2.45 -7.13
N TYR A 175 -3.39 1.57 -6.13
CA TYR A 175 -3.48 0.14 -6.37
C TYR A 175 -4.29 -0.61 -5.32
N GLU A 176 -4.94 -1.68 -5.77
CA GLU A 176 -5.68 -2.61 -4.93
C GLU A 176 -5.00 -3.98 -4.95
N LEU A 177 -4.81 -4.58 -3.78
CA LEU A 177 -4.36 -5.95 -3.67
C LEU A 177 -5.57 -6.89 -3.83
N THR A 178 -5.49 -7.84 -4.75
CA THR A 178 -6.52 -8.88 -4.96
C THR A 178 -5.96 -10.29 -4.71
N GLY A 179 -6.85 -11.28 -4.59
CA GLY A 179 -6.47 -12.68 -4.38
C GLY A 179 -6.15 -13.07 -2.94
N PHE A 180 -6.83 -12.50 -1.95
CA PHE A 180 -6.69 -12.90 -0.53
C PHE A 180 -7.19 -14.33 -0.31
N GLY A 181 -6.27 -15.28 -0.13
CA GLY A 181 -6.55 -16.66 0.29
C GLY A 181 -5.82 -17.02 1.60
N LYS A 182 -5.81 -18.33 1.96
CA LYS A 182 -5.09 -18.88 3.13
C LYS A 182 -3.58 -18.58 3.01
N GLY A 183 -3.16 -17.45 3.54
CA GLY A 183 -1.81 -16.90 3.37
C GLY A 183 -1.91 -15.49 2.83
N ILE A 184 -2.05 -14.53 3.75
CA ILE A 184 -2.26 -13.10 3.55
C ILE A 184 -1.14 -12.52 2.68
N LYS A 185 -1.20 -12.70 1.37
CA LYS A 185 -0.30 -12.09 0.39
C LYS A 185 -1.18 -11.72 -0.77
N GLY A 186 -1.36 -10.42 -1.02
CA GLY A 186 -1.98 -9.96 -2.26
C GLY A 186 -1.15 -10.53 -3.40
N LYS A 187 -1.76 -11.38 -4.22
CA LYS A 187 -1.07 -12.05 -5.34
C LYS A 187 -1.15 -11.24 -6.62
N GLU A 188 -2.04 -10.27 -6.64
CA GLU A 188 -2.41 -9.48 -7.80
C GLU A 188 -2.51 -8.01 -7.39
N VAL A 189 -2.10 -7.12 -8.29
CA VAL A 189 -2.18 -5.67 -8.13
C VAL A 189 -3.09 -5.14 -9.22
N LYS A 190 -4.15 -4.44 -8.82
CA LYS A 190 -5.02 -3.73 -9.74
C LYS A 190 -4.72 -2.23 -9.67
N MET A 191 -4.10 -1.71 -10.73
CA MET A 191 -3.89 -0.27 -10.91
C MET A 191 -5.18 0.39 -11.40
N ARG A 192 -5.46 1.61 -10.95
CA ARG A 192 -6.57 2.40 -11.50
C ARG A 192 -6.18 3.16 -12.77
N ASN A 193 -4.89 3.48 -12.90
CA ASN A 193 -4.36 4.15 -14.06
C ASN A 193 -3.87 3.09 -15.07
N THR A 194 -4.58 2.97 -16.19
CA THR A 194 -4.24 2.05 -17.29
C THR A 194 -3.46 2.75 -18.41
N GLY A 195 -3.11 4.02 -18.23
CA GLY A 195 -2.39 4.83 -19.21
C GLY A 195 -1.48 5.82 -18.49
N PHE A 196 -0.31 5.36 -18.06
CA PHE A 196 0.69 6.25 -17.49
C PHE A 196 1.36 7.06 -18.60
N ALA A 197 0.93 8.32 -18.75
CA ALA A 197 1.49 9.34 -19.63
C ALA A 197 1.56 8.93 -21.12
N SER A 198 1.56 9.91 -22.04
CA SER A 198 2.03 9.62 -23.39
C SER A 198 3.51 9.22 -23.29
N ASN A 199 3.93 8.15 -23.98
CA ASN A 199 5.34 7.69 -24.10
C ASN A 199 6.31 8.72 -24.72
N THR A 200 5.95 10.00 -24.73
CA THR A 200 6.71 11.10 -25.31
C THR A 200 7.29 11.93 -24.17
N LEU A 201 8.55 11.68 -23.81
CA LEU A 201 9.42 12.72 -23.26
C LEU A 201 9.53 13.80 -24.33
N THR A 202 8.88 14.96 -24.10
CA THR A 202 9.14 16.14 -24.91
C THR A 202 10.48 16.72 -24.45
N LEU A 203 11.57 16.30 -25.07
CA LEU A 203 12.83 17.05 -25.03
C LEU A 203 12.57 18.30 -25.88
N SER A 204 12.12 19.38 -25.24
CA SER A 204 11.81 20.61 -25.96
C SER A 204 13.07 21.18 -26.58
N LYS A 205 13.16 21.13 -27.90
CA LYS A 205 13.71 22.23 -28.69
C LYS A 205 12.82 22.44 -29.90
N GLU A 206 11.93 23.41 -29.80
CA GLU A 206 11.27 23.99 -30.98
C GLU A 206 11.28 25.51 -30.83
N ASP A 207 12.44 26.09 -31.08
CA ASP A 207 12.54 27.43 -31.66
C ASP A 207 13.15 27.22 -33.06
N SER A 208 12.33 27.24 -34.11
CA SER A 208 12.70 27.57 -35.50
C SER A 208 11.48 27.57 -36.44
N HIS A 209 10.73 28.68 -36.49
CA HIS A 209 10.43 29.47 -37.70
C HIS A 209 9.26 30.43 -37.49
#